data_AF-A0A0H3N8B9-F1
#
_entry.id   AF-A0A0H3N8B9-F1
#
_cell.length_a   1.000
_cell.length_b   1.000
_cell.length_c   1.000
_cell.angle_alpha   90.00
_cell.angle_beta   90.00
_cell.angle_gamma   90.00
#
_symmetry.space_group_name_H-M   'P 1'
#
loop_
_entity.id
_entity.type
_entity.pdbx_description
1 polymer ?
#
loop_
_entity_poly.entity_id
_entity_poly.type
_entity_poly.pdbx_seq_one_letter_code
_entity_poly.pdbx_strand_id
1 'polypeptide(L)'
;MGVLKGMFYVFLFLDLVSIFCFFFNKGKIASNKIVFNAIGVLTFVLCFMLFSYYPNNNLIGKFIASLFFIFGVAGVMLKEKNFLYARLLLTVVIVFSTLRLFVIQ
;
A
#
# COMPACT_ATOMS: atom_id res chain seq x y z
N MET A 1 12.31 -16.28 -12.46
CA MET A 1 12.98 -15.56 -11.35
C MET A 1 13.29 -14.08 -11.65
N GLY A 2 13.69 -13.70 -12.87
CA GLY A 2 14.02 -12.28 -13.19
C GLY A 2 12.83 -11.30 -13.16
N VAL A 3 11.66 -11.70 -13.69
CA VAL A 3 10.48 -10.82 -13.79
C VAL A 3 9.90 -10.46 -12.41
N LEU A 4 9.80 -11.43 -11.50
CA LEU A 4 9.32 -11.23 -10.13
C LEU A 4 10.23 -10.30 -9.31
N LYS A 5 11.56 -10.42 -9.49
CA LYS A 5 12.54 -9.48 -8.91
C LYS A 5 12.44 -8.09 -9.53
N GLY A 6 12.21 -7.98 -10.83
CA GLY A 6 11.99 -6.69 -11.50
C GLY A 6 10.74 -5.97 -10.96
N MET A 7 9.63 -6.69 -10.83
CA MET A 7 8.39 -6.17 -10.24
C MET A 7 8.61 -5.71 -8.80
N PHE A 8 9.34 -6.48 -8.00
CA PHE A 8 9.68 -6.10 -6.63
C PHE A 8 10.37 -4.73 -6.55
N TYR A 9 11.43 -4.50 -7.34
CA TYR A 9 12.15 -3.22 -7.32
C TYR A 9 11.27 -2.04 -7.77
N VAL A 10 10.39 -2.26 -8.75
CA VAL A 10 9.45 -1.22 -9.22
C VAL A 10 8.46 -0.85 -8.13
N PHE A 11 7.84 -1.83 -7.46
CA PHE A 11 6.92 -1.58 -6.36
C PHE A 11 7.62 -0.92 -5.17
N LEU A 12 8.80 -1.40 -4.79
CA LEU A 12 9.57 -0.81 -3.69
C LEU A 12 9.96 0.65 -3.99
N PHE A 13 10.36 0.97 -5.23
CA PHE A 13 10.61 2.34 -5.65
C PHE A 13 9.35 3.20 -5.56
N LEU A 14 8.21 2.72 -6.09
CA LEU A 14 6.94 3.43 -6.04
C LEU A 14 6.45 3.64 -4.59
N ASP A 15 6.69 2.69 -3.71
CA ASP A 15 6.36 2.79 -2.28
C ASP A 15 7.20 3.87 -1.60
N LEU A 16 8.51 3.90 -1.86
CA LEU A 16 9.40 4.94 -1.35
C LEU A 16 8.97 6.33 -1.85
N VAL A 17 8.62 6.46 -3.13
CA VAL A 17 8.10 7.71 -3.70
C VAL A 17 6.77 8.10 -3.07
N SER A 18 5.88 7.14 -2.82
CA SER A 18 4.58 7.37 -2.18
C SER A 18 4.73 7.86 -0.74
N ILE A 19 5.60 7.22 0.04
CA ILE A 19 5.94 7.62 1.41
C ILE A 19 6.58 9.01 1.39
N PHE A 20 7.52 9.25 0.47
CA PHE A 20 8.12 10.56 0.31
C PHE A 20 7.06 11.63 0.02
N CYS A 21 6.11 11.37 -0.89
CA CYS A 21 5.00 12.29 -1.18
C CYS A 21 4.10 12.56 0.04
N PHE A 22 3.93 11.58 0.94
CA PHE A 22 3.15 11.75 2.17
C PHE A 22 3.84 12.64 3.21
N PHE A 23 5.17 12.58 3.34
CA PHE A 23 5.91 13.31 4.38
C PHE A 23 6.60 14.59 3.90
N PHE A 24 6.91 14.70 2.60
CA PHE A 24 7.57 15.88 2.04
C PHE A 24 6.71 17.12 2.17
N ASN A 25 7.30 18.23 2.65
CA ASN A 25 6.60 19.49 2.94
C ASN A 25 5.31 19.28 3.73
N LYS A 26 5.34 18.44 4.77
CA LYS A 26 4.17 18.08 5.59
C LYS A 26 3.02 17.46 4.77
N GLY A 27 3.31 16.83 3.63
CA GLY A 27 2.33 16.18 2.76
C GLY A 27 1.62 17.13 1.80
N LYS A 28 2.18 18.32 1.53
CA LYS A 28 1.60 19.28 0.58
C LYS A 28 1.41 18.70 -0.82
N ILE A 29 2.29 17.77 -1.23
CA ILE A 29 2.21 17.05 -2.50
C ILE A 29 1.03 16.04 -2.48
N ALA A 30 0.96 15.20 -1.45
CA ALA A 30 -0.14 14.26 -1.26
C ALA A 30 -1.49 14.92 -0.92
N SER A 31 -1.52 16.22 -0.63
CA SER A 31 -2.77 16.97 -0.48
C SER A 31 -3.55 17.00 -1.79
N ASN A 32 -2.83 17.04 -2.93
CA ASN A 32 -3.43 16.99 -4.26
C ASN A 32 -4.27 15.71 -4.42
N LYS A 33 -5.53 15.88 -4.85
CA LYS A 33 -6.47 14.78 -5.06
C LYS A 33 -5.94 13.74 -6.04
N ILE A 34 -5.28 14.16 -7.12
CA ILE A 34 -4.74 13.26 -8.15
C ILE A 34 -3.63 12.38 -7.56
N VAL A 35 -2.65 13.00 -6.88
CA VAL A 35 -1.51 12.29 -6.30
C VAL A 35 -1.97 11.31 -5.22
N PHE A 36 -2.86 11.76 -4.32
CA PHE A 36 -3.38 10.90 -3.26
C PHE A 36 -4.16 9.70 -3.81
N ASN A 37 -4.96 9.92 -4.86
CA ASN A 37 -5.75 8.85 -5.47
C ASN A 37 -4.85 7.86 -6.22
N ALA A 38 -3.80 8.34 -6.88
CA ALA A 38 -2.79 7.48 -7.50
C ALA A 38 -2.09 6.58 -6.48
N ILE A 39 -1.71 7.12 -5.31
CA ILE A 39 -1.16 6.33 -4.20
C ILE A 39 -2.21 5.33 -3.69
N GLY A 40 -3.48 5.74 -3.56
CA GLY A 40 -4.56 4.85 -3.16
C GLY A 40 -4.75 3.66 -4.11
N VAL A 41 -4.70 3.90 -5.43
CA VAL A 41 -4.75 2.85 -6.46
C VAL A 41 -3.54 1.94 -6.36
N LEU A 42 -2.34 2.48 -6.11
CA LEU A 42 -1.14 1.68 -5.90
C LEU A 42 -1.27 0.75 -4.68
N THR A 43 -1.73 1.29 -3.54
CA THR A 43 -2.03 0.49 -2.34
C THR A 43 -3.04 -0.61 -2.63
N PHE A 44 -4.08 -0.31 -3.42
CA PHE A 44 -5.08 -1.30 -3.83
C PHE A 44 -4.46 -2.45 -4.64
N VAL A 45 -3.61 -2.13 -5.61
CA VAL A 45 -2.90 -3.13 -6.42
C VAL A 45 -2.00 -4.00 -5.56
N LEU A 46 -1.26 -3.40 -4.61
CA LEU A 46 -0.43 -4.14 -3.65
C LEU A 46 -1.24 -5.10 -2.79
N CYS A 47 -2.36 -4.65 -2.22
CA CYS A 47 -3.22 -5.52 -1.42
C CYS A 47 -3.82 -6.67 -2.26
N PHE A 48 -4.18 -6.41 -3.52
CA PHE A 48 -4.68 -7.45 -4.42
C PHE A 48 -3.61 -8.49 -4.78
N MET A 49 -2.37 -8.04 -5.02
CA MET A 49 -1.23 -8.93 -5.21
C MET A 49 -0.97 -9.77 -3.95
N LEU A 50 -0.99 -9.16 -2.76
CA LEU A 50 -0.82 -9.87 -1.48
C LEU A 50 -1.89 -10.95 -1.28
N PHE A 51 -3.15 -10.66 -1.63
CA PHE A 51 -4.23 -11.63 -1.55
C PHE A 51 -4.05 -12.78 -2.55
N SER A 52 -3.56 -12.49 -3.75
CA SER A 52 -3.32 -13.48 -4.81
C SER A 52 -2.09 -14.34 -4.54
N TYR A 53 -1.12 -13.82 -3.78
CA TYR A 53 0.10 -14.54 -3.40
C TYR A 53 -0.19 -15.72 -2.46
N TYR A 54 -1.12 -15.56 -1.52
CA TYR A 54 -1.45 -16.65 -0.60
C TYR A 54 -2.21 -17.79 -1.32
N PRO A 55 -1.72 -19.04 -1.26
CA PRO A 55 -2.42 -20.17 -1.85
C PRO A 55 -3.79 -20.36 -1.19
N ASN A 56 -4.77 -20.87 -1.95
CA ASN A 56 -6.17 -21.02 -1.48
C ASN A 56 -6.30 -21.78 -0.15
N ASN A 57 -5.38 -22.71 0.12
CA ASN A 57 -5.38 -23.50 1.35
C ASN A 57 -4.99 -22.69 2.59
N ASN A 58 -4.34 -21.53 2.43
CA ASN A 58 -3.83 -20.72 3.53
C ASN A 58 -4.83 -19.60 3.88
N LEU A 59 -5.98 -20.01 4.45
CA LEU A 59 -7.11 -19.13 4.80
C LEU A 59 -6.71 -17.95 5.70
N ILE A 60 -5.79 -18.18 6.64
CA ILE A 60 -5.31 -17.15 7.58
C ILE A 60 -4.57 -16.03 6.81
N GLY A 61 -3.72 -16.39 5.86
CA GLY A 61 -2.99 -15.41 5.03
C GLY A 61 -3.93 -14.55 4.19
N LYS A 62 -4.94 -15.18 3.57
CA LYS A 62 -5.98 -14.47 2.82
C LYS A 62 -6.83 -13.56 3.69
N PHE A 63 -7.17 -13.98 4.90
CA PHE A 63 -7.90 -13.16 5.86
C PHE A 63 -7.11 -11.90 6.23
N ILE A 64 -5.82 -12.07 6.56
CA ILE A 64 -4.90 -10.96 6.86
C ILE A 64 -4.77 -10.01 5.65
N ALA A 65 -4.61 -10.55 4.44
CA ALA A 65 -4.55 -9.73 3.24
C ALA A 65 -5.85 -8.93 3.00
N SER A 66 -7.02 -9.52 3.27
CA SER A 66 -8.30 -8.80 3.18
C SER A 66 -8.43 -7.69 4.23
N LEU A 67 -7.88 -7.90 5.44
CA LEU A 67 -7.82 -6.87 6.47
C LEU A 67 -6.99 -5.67 6.03
N PHE A 68 -5.80 -5.92 5.44
CA PHE A 68 -4.97 -4.86 4.86
C PHE A 68 -5.70 -4.10 3.75
N PHE A 69 -6.48 -4.79 2.93
CA PHE A 69 -7.31 -4.16 1.90
C PHE A 69 -8.37 -3.21 2.51
N ILE A 70 -9.08 -3.66 3.55
CA ILE A 70 -10.05 -2.83 4.27
C ILE A 70 -9.37 -1.59 4.87
N PHE A 71 -8.20 -1.76 5.50
CA PHE A 71 -7.42 -0.64 6.00
C PHE A 71 -6.96 0.30 4.88
N GLY A 72 -6.54 -0.22 3.73
CA GLY A 72 -6.17 0.59 2.56
C GLY A 72 -7.32 1.49 2.11
N VAL A 73 -8.51 0.93 1.93
CA VAL A 73 -9.73 1.69 1.55
C VAL A 73 -10.11 2.70 2.63
N ALA A 74 -10.10 2.29 3.90
CA ALA A 74 -10.38 3.18 5.03
C ALA A 74 -9.39 4.36 5.07
N GLY A 75 -8.11 4.12 4.80
CA GLY A 75 -7.06 5.14 4.71
C GLY A 75 -7.33 6.14 3.60
N VAL A 76 -7.84 5.70 2.44
CA VAL A 76 -8.22 6.59 1.35
C VAL A 76 -9.43 7.46 1.74
N MET A 77 -10.46 6.87 2.34
CA MET A 77 -11.66 7.60 2.77
C MET A 77 -11.40 8.56 3.94
N LEU A 78 -10.45 8.24 4.80
CA LEU A 78 -10.05 9.10 5.92
C LEU A 78 -9.40 10.41 5.50
N LYS A 79 -8.98 10.55 4.23
CA LYS A 79 -8.38 11.79 3.71
C LYS A 79 -9.24 13.01 4.00
N GLU A 80 -10.56 12.91 3.82
CA GLU A 80 -11.49 14.03 3.96
C GLU A 80 -11.73 14.43 5.42
N LYS A 81 -11.62 13.48 6.35
CA LYS A 81 -11.82 13.73 7.78
C LYS A 81 -10.54 14.13 8.49
N ASN A 82 -9.44 13.42 8.24
CA ASN A 82 -8.19 13.63 8.93
C ASN A 82 -6.97 13.21 8.09
N PHE A 83 -6.42 14.18 7.37
CA PHE A 83 -5.35 13.97 6.39
C PHE A 83 -4.07 13.38 7.01
N LEU A 84 -3.77 13.64 8.29
CA LEU A 84 -2.60 13.09 8.95
C LEU A 84 -2.75 11.59 9.21
N TYR A 85 -3.89 11.16 9.74
CA TYR A 85 -4.17 9.74 9.99
C TYR A 85 -4.29 8.95 8.69
N ALA A 86 -4.89 9.53 7.65
CA ALA A 86 -4.98 8.90 6.33
C ALA A 86 -3.61 8.52 5.77
N ARG A 87 -2.63 9.44 5.86
CA ARG A 87 -1.25 9.21 5.40
C ARG A 87 -0.52 8.15 6.23
N LEU A 88 -0.64 8.22 7.55
CA LEU A 88 -0.01 7.23 8.43
C LEU A 88 -0.56 5.84 8.17
N LEU A 89 -1.89 5.71 8.05
CA LEU A 89 -2.54 4.44 7.83
C LEU A 89 -2.19 3.84 6.46
N LEU A 90 -2.20 4.65 5.40
CA LEU A 90 -1.76 4.20 4.07
C LEU A 90 -0.27 3.82 4.04
N THR A 91 0.58 4.58 4.73
CA THR A 91 2.02 4.24 4.85
C THR A 91 2.21 2.89 5.53
N VAL A 92 1.49 2.63 6.62
CA VAL A 92 1.52 1.34 7.32
C VAL A 92 1.07 0.22 6.38
N VAL A 93 -0.04 0.39 5.67
CA VAL A 93 -0.54 -0.64 4.74
C VAL A 93 0.48 -0.92 3.62
N ILE A 94 1.07 0.12 3.03
CA ILE A 94 2.09 -0.03 1.98
C ILE A 94 3.30 -0.81 2.53
N VAL A 95 3.91 -0.34 3.62
CA VAL A 95 5.11 -0.95 4.19
C VAL A 95 4.87 -2.41 4.58
N PHE A 96 3.78 -2.71 5.28
CA PHE A 96 3.46 -4.08 5.68
C PHE A 96 3.15 -4.99 4.50
N SER A 97 2.42 -4.49 3.49
CA SER A 97 2.08 -5.28 2.29
C SER A 97 3.34 -5.66 1.52
N THR A 98 4.26 -4.71 1.33
CA THR A 98 5.52 -4.94 0.59
C THR A 98 6.47 -5.84 1.36
N LEU A 99 6.58 -5.68 2.68
CA LEU A 99 7.36 -6.60 3.53
C LEU A 99 6.81 -8.03 3.46
N ARG A 100 5.48 -8.21 3.55
CA ARG A 100 4.87 -9.54 3.46
C ARG A 100 4.98 -10.16 2.08
N LEU A 101 4.83 -9.39 1.00
CA LEU A 101 4.88 -9.90 -0.36
C LEU A 101 6.28 -10.37 -0.77
N PHE A 102 7.32 -9.69 -0.30
CA PHE A 102 8.65 -9.82 -0.90
C PHE A 102 9.78 -10.15 0.07
N VAL A 103 9.60 -9.89 1.37
CA VAL A 103 10.62 -10.19 2.39
C VAL A 103 10.26 -11.46 3.17
N ILE A 104 9.00 -11.61 3.54
CA ILE A 104 8.50 -12.78 4.28
C ILE A 104 7.74 -13.68 3.31
N GLN A 105 8.47 -14.37 2.44
CA GLN A 105 7.88 -15.34 1.50
C GLN A 105 7.44 -16.64 2.17
#